data_AF-S9UVI9-F1
#
_entry.id   AF-S9UVI9-F1
#
_cell.length_a   1.000
_cell.length_b   1.000
_cell.length_c   1.000
_cell.angle_alpha   90.00
_cell.angle_beta   90.00
_cell.angle_gamma   90.00
#
_symmetry.space_group_name_H-M   'P 1'
#
loop_
_entity.id
_entity.type
_entity.pdbx_description
1 polymer ?
#
loop_
_entity_poly.entity_id
_entity_poly.type
_entity_poly.pdbx_seq_one_letter_code
_entity_poly.pdbx_strand_id
1 'polypeptide(L)'
;MASRGQSLDLLNRTDANQIKGNFFGLESYQDAMRVVLQRYRPERRVTAADLYDPAQLTDAPPRRHTLHRRLDDYLYLIVQDAATGRWTVPRTARAEGESLRMTLDRAVSSHHGDALDCYVWSNAPQATVLLEQENTRLFLYVATYLSGRPNFATVEPALKDHAWVTRSELLQYKDTFASAHLVEALTDIAADSMFES
;
A
#
# COMPACT_ATOMS: atom_id res chain seq x y z
N MET A 1 23.07 -30.84 23.79
CA MET A 1 22.85 -31.12 25.23
C MET A 1 22.30 -32.53 25.46
N ALA A 2 21.30 -32.97 24.68
CA ALA A 2 20.76 -34.34 24.75
C ALA A 2 21.83 -35.45 24.72
N SER A 3 22.78 -35.41 23.78
CA SER A 3 23.90 -36.37 23.68
C SER A 3 24.90 -36.32 24.83
N ARG A 4 24.84 -35.25 25.66
CA ARG A 4 25.65 -35.06 26.87
C ARG A 4 24.85 -35.33 28.15
N GLY A 5 23.65 -35.92 28.04
CA GLY A 5 22.78 -36.22 29.19
C GLY A 5 22.18 -34.98 29.87
N GLN A 6 22.23 -33.82 29.23
CA GLN A 6 21.71 -32.56 29.76
C GLN A 6 20.43 -32.13 29.02
N SER A 7 19.41 -31.67 29.74
CA SER A 7 18.17 -31.12 29.20
C SER A 7 18.14 -29.60 29.30
N LEU A 8 17.58 -28.95 28.28
CA LEU A 8 17.18 -27.52 28.31
C LEU A 8 15.66 -27.34 28.37
N ASP A 9 14.91 -28.43 28.18
CA ASP A 9 13.46 -28.41 28.23
C ASP A 9 12.98 -28.29 29.69
N LEU A 10 11.93 -27.51 29.91
CA LEU A 10 11.38 -27.25 31.25
C LEU A 10 10.77 -28.51 31.88
N LEU A 11 10.36 -29.48 31.07
CA LEU A 11 9.90 -30.79 31.53
C LEU A 11 11.05 -31.80 31.68
N ASN A 12 12.31 -31.34 31.61
CA ASN A 12 13.52 -32.13 31.71
C ASN A 12 13.62 -33.30 30.71
N ARG A 13 12.95 -33.19 29.56
CA ARG A 13 13.03 -34.20 28.49
C ARG A 13 14.35 -34.07 27.74
N THR A 14 14.93 -35.20 27.36
CA THR A 14 16.18 -35.25 26.58
C THR A 14 15.97 -35.72 25.14
N ASP A 15 14.88 -36.46 24.86
CA ASP A 15 14.55 -36.89 23.50
C ASP A 15 13.97 -35.74 22.66
N ALA A 16 14.66 -35.45 21.55
CA ALA A 16 14.28 -34.37 20.65
C ALA A 16 12.92 -34.60 19.97
N ASN A 17 12.55 -35.85 19.70
CA ASN A 17 11.27 -36.14 19.03
C ASN A 17 10.09 -35.93 19.98
N GLN A 18 10.21 -36.37 21.23
CA GLN A 18 9.22 -36.10 22.27
C GLN A 18 9.07 -34.59 22.55
N ILE A 19 10.18 -33.84 22.57
CA ILE A 19 10.16 -32.38 22.74
C ILE A 19 9.45 -31.72 21.57
N LYS A 20 9.76 -32.09 20.32
CA LYS A 20 9.10 -31.52 19.12
C LYS A 20 7.62 -31.89 19.05
N GLY A 21 7.26 -33.11 19.46
CA GLY A 21 5.88 -33.59 19.42
C GLY A 21 4.95 -32.87 20.40
N ASN A 22 5.46 -32.41 21.53
CA ASN A 22 4.73 -31.57 22.49
C ASN A 22 5.61 -30.39 22.91
N PHE A 23 5.81 -29.45 21.98
CA PHE A 23 6.77 -28.36 22.13
C PHE A 23 6.42 -27.43 23.29
N PHE A 24 5.22 -26.86 23.27
CA PHE A 24 4.64 -26.25 24.46
C PHE A 24 3.89 -27.32 25.23
N GLY A 25 4.33 -27.62 26.45
CA GLY A 25 3.76 -28.64 27.35
C GLY A 25 2.35 -28.35 27.88
N LEU A 26 1.54 -27.63 27.10
CA LEU A 26 0.16 -27.26 27.41
C LEU A 26 -0.78 -28.12 26.55
N GLU A 27 -1.63 -28.93 27.18
CA GLU A 27 -2.57 -29.79 26.45
C GLU A 27 -3.53 -28.98 25.56
N SER A 28 -3.98 -27.82 26.03
CA SER A 28 -4.83 -26.91 25.24
C SER A 28 -4.15 -26.41 23.95
N TYR A 29 -2.83 -26.24 23.96
CA TYR A 29 -2.07 -25.90 22.76
C TYR A 29 -2.01 -27.08 21.79
N GLN A 30 -1.85 -28.31 22.31
CA GLN A 30 -1.86 -29.51 21.48
C GLN A 30 -3.21 -29.73 20.79
N ASP A 31 -4.32 -29.45 21.48
CA ASP A 31 -5.65 -29.47 20.87
C ASP A 31 -5.82 -28.37 19.81
N ALA A 32 -5.32 -27.15 20.08
CA ALA A 32 -5.30 -26.09 19.08
C ALA A 32 -4.48 -26.48 17.82
N MET A 33 -3.34 -27.15 17.99
CA MET A 33 -2.55 -27.68 16.88
C MET A 33 -3.34 -28.69 16.05
N ARG A 34 -4.07 -29.61 16.68
CA ARG A 34 -4.94 -30.58 15.96
C ARG A 34 -5.99 -29.85 15.13
N VAL A 35 -6.60 -28.80 15.69
CA VAL A 35 -7.57 -27.97 14.96
C VAL A 35 -6.93 -27.26 13.77
N VAL A 36 -5.76 -26.64 13.96
CA VAL A 36 -5.03 -25.96 12.87
C VAL A 36 -4.63 -26.95 11.79
N LEU A 37 -4.12 -28.14 12.12
CA LEU A 37 -3.75 -29.17 11.14
C LEU A 37 -4.93 -29.65 10.28
N GLN A 38 -6.14 -29.69 10.86
CA GLN A 38 -7.34 -30.09 10.13
C GLN A 38 -7.96 -28.95 9.30
N ARG A 39 -7.86 -27.71 9.77
CA ARG A 39 -8.60 -26.57 9.21
C ARG A 39 -7.76 -25.63 8.37
N TYR A 40 -6.51 -25.40 8.75
CA TYR A 40 -5.66 -24.41 8.10
C TYR A 40 -5.24 -24.89 6.72
N ARG A 41 -5.38 -24.00 5.74
CA ARG A 41 -4.83 -24.14 4.41
C ARG A 41 -4.09 -22.84 4.07
N PRO A 42 -2.86 -22.90 3.57
CA PRO A 42 -2.15 -21.70 3.14
C PRO A 42 -2.96 -20.94 2.08
N GLU A 43 -3.00 -19.62 2.21
CA GLU A 43 -3.67 -18.77 1.23
C GLU A 43 -2.87 -18.73 -0.07
N ARG A 44 -3.57 -18.71 -1.22
CA ARG A 44 -2.89 -18.65 -2.51
C ARG A 44 -2.36 -17.23 -2.72
N ARG A 45 -1.05 -17.10 -2.92
CA ARG A 45 -0.38 -15.79 -3.15
C ARG A 45 -0.53 -15.24 -4.58
N VAL A 46 -1.66 -15.50 -5.23
CA VAL A 46 -2.03 -14.97 -6.56
C VAL A 46 -3.46 -14.51 -6.47
N THR A 47 -3.71 -13.23 -6.73
CA THR A 47 -5.06 -12.67 -6.62
C THR A 47 -5.78 -12.72 -7.97
N ALA A 48 -7.11 -12.78 -7.96
CA ALA A 48 -7.90 -12.76 -9.20
C ALA A 48 -7.74 -11.43 -9.96
N ALA A 49 -7.43 -10.34 -9.26
CA ALA A 49 -7.24 -9.01 -9.84
C ALA A 49 -5.90 -8.85 -10.58
N ASP A 50 -5.00 -9.83 -10.46
CA ASP A 50 -3.73 -9.89 -11.19
C ASP A 50 -3.85 -10.66 -12.51
N LEU A 51 -4.91 -11.46 -12.64
CA LEU A 51 -5.18 -12.20 -13.86
C LEU A 51 -5.74 -11.27 -14.91
N TYR A 52 -5.03 -11.17 -16.02
CA TYR A 52 -5.40 -10.30 -17.12
C TYR A 52 -5.94 -11.12 -18.29
N ASP A 53 -7.02 -10.65 -18.92
CA ASP A 53 -7.59 -11.26 -20.12
C ASP A 53 -7.14 -10.45 -21.36
N PRO A 54 -6.25 -10.99 -22.21
CA PRO A 54 -5.80 -10.29 -23.41
C PRO A 54 -6.93 -9.96 -24.39
N ALA A 55 -8.05 -10.69 -24.37
CA ALA A 55 -9.17 -10.42 -25.26
C ALA A 55 -9.93 -9.13 -24.91
N GLN A 56 -9.76 -8.62 -23.69
CA GLN A 56 -10.42 -7.40 -23.19
C GLN A 56 -9.51 -6.16 -23.20
N LEU A 57 -8.35 -6.26 -23.87
CA LEU A 57 -7.44 -5.14 -24.05
C LEU A 57 -8.11 -4.02 -24.84
N THR A 58 -8.09 -2.83 -24.25
CA THR A 58 -8.37 -1.57 -24.93
C THR A 58 -7.13 -0.69 -24.86
N ASP A 59 -7.10 0.41 -25.62
CA ASP A 59 -6.01 1.39 -25.55
C ASP A 59 -5.88 2.05 -24.17
N ALA A 60 -6.95 2.00 -23.35
CA ALA A 60 -6.94 2.50 -21.98
C ALA A 60 -6.51 1.43 -20.96
N PRO A 61 -5.82 1.82 -19.87
CA PRO A 61 -5.46 0.90 -18.81
C PRO A 61 -6.73 0.33 -18.13
N PRO A 62 -6.69 -0.94 -17.67
CA PRO A 62 -7.81 -1.55 -16.97
C PRO A 62 -8.09 -0.84 -15.63
N ARG A 63 -9.31 -1.01 -15.11
CA ARG A 63 -9.70 -0.43 -13.81
C ARG A 63 -8.91 -1.04 -12.67
N ARG A 64 -8.37 -0.21 -11.77
CA ARG A 64 -7.50 -0.62 -10.66
C ARG A 64 -8.00 -0.12 -9.30
N HIS A 65 -9.27 -0.38 -8.98
CA HIS A 65 -9.89 0.11 -7.73
C HIS A 65 -9.56 -0.73 -6.50
N THR A 66 -9.16 -1.98 -6.70
CA THR A 66 -8.88 -2.91 -5.60
C THR A 66 -7.47 -2.74 -5.07
N LEU A 67 -7.34 -2.66 -3.74
CA LEU A 67 -6.07 -2.83 -3.03
C LEU A 67 -5.61 -4.29 -2.99
N HIS A 68 -6.53 -5.23 -3.18
CA HIS A 68 -6.25 -6.67 -3.16
C HIS A 68 -5.79 -7.15 -4.56
N ARG A 69 -4.70 -6.55 -5.04
CA ARG A 69 -3.97 -6.92 -6.26
C ARG A 69 -2.48 -6.79 -5.99
N ARG A 70 -1.64 -7.51 -6.73
CA ARG A 70 -0.18 -7.42 -6.74
C ARG A 70 0.42 -7.29 -5.33
N LEU A 71 0.14 -8.28 -4.49
CA LEU A 71 0.59 -8.34 -3.10
C LEU A 71 2.13 -8.46 -2.97
N ASP A 72 2.83 -8.59 -4.08
CA ASP A 72 4.27 -8.64 -4.21
C ASP A 72 4.93 -7.26 -4.35
N ASP A 73 4.17 -6.20 -4.68
CA ASP A 73 4.74 -4.87 -4.98
C ASP A 73 3.98 -3.71 -4.30
N TYR A 74 4.55 -2.50 -4.40
CA TYR A 74 3.95 -1.28 -3.87
C TYR A 74 2.84 -0.76 -4.79
N LEU A 75 1.65 -0.55 -4.21
CA LEU A 75 0.53 0.11 -4.87
C LEU A 75 0.43 1.58 -4.45
N TYR A 76 0.40 2.47 -5.43
CA TYR A 76 0.26 3.91 -5.26
C TYR A 76 -1.14 4.38 -5.62
N LEU A 77 -1.64 5.37 -4.87
CA LEU A 77 -2.91 6.00 -5.15
C LEU A 77 -2.73 7.13 -6.18
N ILE A 78 -3.42 7.00 -7.31
CA ILE A 78 -3.67 8.10 -8.23
C ILE A 78 -5.17 8.36 -8.31
N VAL A 79 -5.54 9.59 -8.61
CA VAL A 79 -6.94 10.04 -8.68
C VAL A 79 -7.18 10.82 -9.97
N GLN A 80 -8.38 10.71 -10.51
CA GLN A 80 -8.81 11.46 -11.68
C GLN A 80 -9.69 12.62 -11.23
N ASP A 81 -9.25 13.84 -11.52
CA ASP A 81 -10.02 15.05 -11.22
C ASP A 81 -11.28 15.10 -12.11
N ALA A 82 -12.44 15.36 -11.52
CA ALA A 82 -13.70 15.44 -12.25
C ALA A 82 -13.78 16.66 -13.18
N ALA A 83 -13.11 17.76 -12.85
CA ALA A 83 -13.14 18.99 -13.65
C ALA A 83 -12.27 18.87 -14.92
N THR A 84 -11.05 18.37 -14.77
CA THR A 84 -10.09 18.26 -15.88
C THR A 84 -10.16 16.92 -16.60
N GLY A 85 -10.68 15.88 -15.95
CA GLY A 85 -10.66 14.50 -16.45
C GLY A 85 -9.25 13.90 -16.54
N ARG A 86 -8.23 14.57 -15.98
CA ARG A 86 -6.84 14.11 -16.00
C ARG A 86 -6.47 13.39 -14.71
N TRP A 87 -5.55 12.43 -14.82
CA TRP A 87 -4.98 11.74 -13.67
C TRP A 87 -3.96 12.62 -12.94
N THR A 88 -3.98 12.57 -11.62
CA THR A 88 -3.12 13.33 -10.73
C THR A 88 -2.98 12.60 -9.39
N VAL A 89 -2.28 13.20 -8.44
CA VAL A 89 -2.25 12.74 -7.04
C VAL A 89 -3.25 13.52 -6.18
N PRO A 90 -3.74 12.93 -5.08
CA PRO A 90 -4.50 13.69 -4.08
C PRO A 90 -3.70 14.91 -3.64
N ARG A 91 -4.30 16.10 -3.73
CA ARG A 91 -3.64 17.37 -3.42
C ARG A 91 -4.58 18.30 -2.67
N THR A 92 -4.00 19.09 -1.78
CA THR A 92 -4.73 20.09 -0.98
C THR A 92 -3.92 21.39 -0.94
N ALA A 93 -4.60 22.52 -1.03
CA ALA A 93 -3.95 23.82 -0.87
C ALA A 93 -3.46 24.01 0.58
N ARG A 94 -2.26 24.58 0.71
CA ARG A 94 -1.71 24.99 2.00
C ARG A 94 -2.49 26.19 2.54
N ALA A 95 -2.92 26.11 3.79
CA ALA A 95 -3.52 27.23 4.52
C ALA A 95 -2.45 28.14 5.15
N GLU A 96 -2.84 29.36 5.50
CA GLU A 96 -1.96 30.29 6.20
C GLU A 96 -1.70 29.79 7.64
N GLY A 97 -0.47 29.97 8.13
CA GLY A 97 -0.09 29.59 9.49
C GLY A 97 0.25 28.10 9.71
N GLU A 98 0.10 27.23 8.71
CA GLU A 98 0.50 25.81 8.80
C GLU A 98 1.80 25.50 8.05
N SER A 99 2.52 24.47 8.52
CA SER A 99 3.66 23.88 7.81
C SER A 99 3.17 22.91 6.73
N LEU A 100 4.03 22.56 5.76
CA LEU A 100 3.70 21.58 4.72
C LEU A 100 3.30 20.21 5.30
N ARG A 101 3.94 19.80 6.40
CA ARG A 101 3.58 18.56 7.10
C ARG A 101 2.19 18.64 7.73
N MET A 102 1.86 19.77 8.38
CA MET A 102 0.53 20.00 8.93
C MET A 102 -0.54 20.04 7.83
N THR A 103 -0.23 20.59 6.65
CA THR A 103 -1.13 20.54 5.49
C THR A 103 -1.44 19.10 5.07
N LEU A 104 -0.44 18.22 5.06
CA LEU A 104 -0.63 16.80 4.73
C LEU A 104 -1.49 16.10 5.80
N ASP A 105 -1.15 16.27 7.08
CA ASP A 105 -1.89 15.64 8.17
C ASP A 105 -3.36 16.12 8.17
N ARG A 106 -3.59 17.42 7.92
CA ARG A 106 -4.92 17.99 7.72
C ARG A 106 -5.61 17.41 6.49
N ALA A 107 -4.92 17.29 5.36
CA ALA A 107 -5.50 16.74 4.14
C ALA A 107 -5.99 15.30 4.34
N VAL A 108 -5.18 14.44 4.97
CA VAL A 108 -5.57 13.05 5.26
C VAL A 108 -6.79 13.02 6.19
N SER A 109 -6.76 13.80 7.28
CA SER A 109 -7.85 13.85 8.26
C SER A 109 -9.14 14.48 7.68
N SER A 110 -9.05 15.53 6.88
CA SER A 110 -10.24 16.21 6.32
C SER A 110 -10.90 15.37 5.22
N HIS A 111 -10.10 14.78 4.34
CA HIS A 111 -10.61 14.04 3.18
C HIS A 111 -11.18 12.68 3.53
N HIS A 112 -10.68 12.05 4.60
CA HIS A 112 -11.08 10.68 4.97
C HIS A 112 -11.60 10.54 6.41
N GLY A 113 -11.62 11.62 7.20
CA GLY A 113 -12.01 11.57 8.61
C GLY A 113 -11.10 10.63 9.41
N ASP A 114 -11.70 9.96 10.39
CA ASP A 114 -11.03 8.92 11.20
C ASP A 114 -11.02 7.54 10.50
N ALA A 115 -11.38 7.47 9.21
CA ALA A 115 -11.54 6.20 8.49
C ALA A 115 -10.26 5.71 7.83
N LEU A 116 -9.14 6.44 7.92
CA LEU A 116 -7.89 6.13 7.23
C LEU A 116 -6.68 6.29 8.14
N ASP A 117 -5.99 5.18 8.40
CA ASP A 117 -4.72 5.17 9.11
C ASP A 117 -3.56 5.25 8.11
N CYS A 118 -2.85 6.38 8.12
CA CYS A 118 -1.68 6.61 7.28
C CYS A 118 -0.45 6.91 8.14
N TYR A 119 0.67 6.26 7.81
CA TYR A 119 1.97 6.56 8.38
C TYR A 119 2.79 7.42 7.43
N VAL A 120 3.19 8.62 7.87
CA VAL A 120 3.99 9.55 7.08
C VAL A 120 5.46 9.47 7.52
N TRP A 121 6.34 9.12 6.59
CA TRP A 121 7.77 8.86 6.87
C TRP A 121 8.59 10.11 7.17
N SER A 122 8.38 11.19 6.43
CA SER A 122 9.24 12.38 6.46
C SER A 122 8.49 13.61 6.94
N ASN A 123 9.24 14.60 7.44
CA ASN A 123 8.72 15.94 7.69
C ASN A 123 8.86 16.85 6.44
N ALA A 124 9.97 16.71 5.71
CA ALA A 124 10.21 17.44 4.47
C ALA A 124 9.52 16.75 3.28
N PRO A 125 9.10 17.53 2.25
CA PRO A 125 8.57 16.97 1.01
C PRO A 125 9.67 16.25 0.23
N GLN A 126 9.26 15.24 -0.54
CA GLN A 126 10.13 14.31 -1.25
C GLN A 126 10.44 14.82 -2.65
N ALA A 127 9.51 15.56 -3.26
CA ALA A 127 9.70 16.19 -4.55
C ALA A 127 8.89 17.49 -4.65
N THR A 128 9.28 18.34 -5.60
CA THR A 128 8.57 19.58 -5.93
C THR A 128 8.40 19.65 -7.44
N VAL A 129 7.17 19.91 -7.89
CA VAL A 129 6.83 20.04 -9.31
C VAL A 129 6.16 21.39 -9.54
N LEU A 130 6.55 22.10 -10.59
CA LEU A 130 5.87 23.30 -11.03
C LEU A 130 4.69 22.90 -11.93
N LEU A 131 3.48 23.30 -11.56
CA LEU A 131 2.28 23.15 -12.37
C LEU A 131 2.11 24.43 -13.19
N GLU A 132 2.68 24.45 -14.40
CA GLU A 132 2.75 25.66 -15.25
C GLU A 132 1.38 26.29 -15.53
N GLN A 133 0.34 25.46 -15.71
CA GLN A 133 -1.03 25.91 -16.00
C GLN A 133 -1.64 26.73 -14.85
N GLU A 134 -1.28 26.41 -13.62
CA GLU A 134 -1.80 27.06 -12.41
C GLU A 134 -0.79 28.07 -11.84
N ASN A 135 0.45 28.06 -12.34
CA ASN A 135 1.61 28.74 -11.76
C ASN A 135 1.79 28.42 -10.26
N THR A 136 1.53 27.18 -9.86
CA THR A 136 1.62 26.70 -8.48
C THR A 136 2.74 25.67 -8.33
N ARG A 137 3.32 25.57 -7.12
CA ARG A 137 4.27 24.51 -6.78
C ARG A 137 3.56 23.41 -6.00
N LEU A 138 3.62 22.20 -6.52
CA LEU A 138 3.13 21.00 -5.86
C LEU A 138 4.28 20.36 -5.08
N PHE A 139 4.09 20.19 -3.77
CA PHE A 139 5.01 19.46 -2.91
C PHE A 139 4.50 18.04 -2.72
N LEU A 140 5.28 17.05 -3.11
CA LEU A 140 4.91 15.64 -3.04
C LEU A 140 5.40 15.05 -1.72
N TYR A 141 4.49 14.33 -1.06
CA TYR A 141 4.75 13.57 0.15
C TYR A 141 4.44 12.10 -0.08
N VAL A 142 5.27 11.23 0.48
CA VAL A 142 5.07 9.78 0.49
C VAL A 142 4.61 9.35 1.86
N ALA A 143 3.46 8.69 1.91
CA ALA A 143 2.89 8.09 3.10
C ALA A 143 2.48 6.64 2.82
N THR A 144 2.52 5.81 3.85
CA THR A 144 2.12 4.41 3.81
C THR A 144 0.71 4.26 4.39
N TYR A 145 -0.18 3.71 3.59
CA TYR A 145 -1.49 3.27 4.04
C TYR A 145 -1.34 2.04 4.96
N LEU A 146 -1.88 2.12 6.18
CA LEU A 146 -1.85 1.03 7.14
C LEU A 146 -3.18 0.26 7.13
N SER A 147 -4.28 0.98 7.31
CA SER A 147 -5.60 0.39 7.48
C SER A 147 -6.69 1.42 7.22
N GLY A 148 -7.93 0.97 6.97
CA GLY A 148 -9.08 1.85 6.83
C GLY A 148 -9.93 1.61 5.59
N ARG A 149 -10.83 2.55 5.32
CA ARG A 149 -11.65 2.57 4.10
C ARG A 149 -11.59 3.97 3.51
N PRO A 150 -10.80 4.20 2.45
CA PRO A 150 -10.70 5.52 1.84
C PRO A 150 -12.05 5.91 1.26
N ASN A 151 -12.66 6.96 1.83
CA ASN A 151 -13.86 7.56 1.28
C ASN A 151 -13.45 8.59 0.22
N PHE A 152 -13.59 8.25 -1.06
CA PHE A 152 -13.26 9.15 -2.16
C PHE A 152 -14.36 10.20 -2.45
N ALA A 153 -15.56 10.04 -1.89
CA ALA A 153 -16.66 10.98 -2.10
C ALA A 153 -16.51 12.29 -1.33
N THR A 154 -15.73 12.28 -0.25
CA THR A 154 -15.45 13.45 0.61
C THR A 154 -14.18 14.19 0.21
N VAL A 155 -13.46 13.70 -0.81
CA VAL A 155 -12.20 14.30 -1.26
C VAL A 155 -12.49 15.56 -2.07
N GLU A 156 -11.79 16.64 -1.74
CA GLU A 156 -11.73 17.85 -2.54
C GLU A 156 -10.34 18.01 -3.18
N PRO A 157 -10.23 18.27 -4.49
CA PRO A 157 -11.30 18.46 -5.48
C PRO A 157 -12.07 17.17 -5.78
N ALA A 158 -13.31 17.32 -6.27
CA ALA A 158 -14.20 16.19 -6.56
C ALA A 158 -13.55 15.22 -7.55
N LEU A 159 -13.58 13.93 -7.20
CA LEU A 159 -12.93 12.88 -7.96
C LEU A 159 -13.93 12.19 -8.90
N LYS A 160 -13.50 11.94 -10.13
CA LYS A 160 -14.22 11.09 -11.09
C LYS A 160 -13.88 9.62 -10.88
N ASP A 161 -12.61 9.33 -10.65
CA ASP A 161 -12.11 7.96 -10.49
C ASP A 161 -10.84 7.91 -9.61
N HIS A 162 -10.46 6.71 -9.18
CA HIS A 162 -9.20 6.44 -8.49
C HIS A 162 -8.55 5.18 -9.04
N ALA A 163 -7.25 4.98 -8.80
CA ALA A 163 -6.55 3.75 -9.16
C ALA A 163 -5.38 3.48 -8.22
N TRP A 164 -5.17 2.19 -7.92
CA TRP A 164 -4.03 1.64 -7.21
C TRP A 164 -3.06 1.04 -8.21
N VAL A 165 -1.95 1.73 -8.44
CA VAL A 165 -1.03 1.48 -9.54
C VAL A 165 0.36 1.12 -9.03
N THR A 166 1.03 0.16 -9.68
CA THR A 166 2.46 -0.09 -9.40
C THR A 166 3.34 0.98 -10.06
N ARG A 167 4.62 1.04 -9.68
CA ARG A 167 5.61 1.93 -10.30
C ARG A 167 5.66 1.79 -11.82
N SER A 168 5.76 0.56 -12.32
CA SER A 168 5.77 0.25 -13.76
C SER A 168 4.48 0.66 -14.49
N GLU A 169 3.37 0.67 -13.77
CA GLU A 169 2.05 0.97 -14.29
C GLU A 169 1.76 2.47 -14.40
N LEU A 170 2.47 3.33 -13.66
CA LEU A 170 2.34 4.79 -13.74
C LEU A 170 2.60 5.31 -15.16
N LEU A 171 3.57 4.72 -15.87
CA LEU A 171 3.92 5.10 -17.24
C LEU A 171 2.76 4.89 -18.23
N GLN A 172 1.85 3.95 -17.95
CA GLN A 172 0.67 3.68 -18.78
C GLN A 172 -0.36 4.82 -18.70
N TYR A 173 -0.28 5.66 -17.67
CA TYR A 173 -1.18 6.82 -17.50
C TYR A 173 -0.59 8.11 -18.05
N LYS A 174 0.66 8.11 -18.56
CA LYS A 174 1.41 9.32 -18.95
C LYS A 174 0.63 10.26 -19.86
N ASP A 175 -0.05 9.74 -20.88
CA ASP A 175 -0.78 10.54 -21.87
C ASP A 175 -2.03 11.21 -21.29
N THR A 176 -2.60 10.60 -20.25
CA THR A 176 -3.82 11.06 -19.57
C THR A 176 -3.55 11.78 -18.26
N PHE A 177 -2.28 11.97 -17.89
CA PHE A 177 -1.87 12.63 -16.67
C PHE A 177 -1.94 14.17 -16.79
N ALA A 178 -2.03 14.85 -15.65
CA ALA A 178 -2.09 16.31 -15.58
C ALA A 178 -0.80 16.97 -16.07
N SER A 179 0.36 16.37 -15.78
CA SER A 179 1.68 16.87 -16.16
C SER A 179 2.66 15.72 -16.37
N ALA A 180 3.48 15.80 -17.42
CA ALA A 180 4.53 14.83 -17.68
C ALA A 180 5.63 14.86 -16.59
N HIS A 181 6.01 16.06 -16.15
CA HIS A 181 6.98 16.25 -15.07
C HIS A 181 6.49 15.68 -13.73
N LEU A 182 5.17 15.64 -13.53
CA LEU A 182 4.59 15.01 -12.36
C LEU A 182 4.75 13.48 -12.42
N VAL A 183 4.54 12.85 -13.59
CA VAL A 183 4.76 11.41 -13.76
C VAL A 183 6.23 11.05 -13.56
N GLU A 184 7.15 11.84 -14.09
CA GLU A 184 8.60 11.67 -13.87
C GLU A 184 8.94 11.75 -12.38
N ALA A 185 8.54 12.84 -11.71
CA ALA A 185 8.78 13.01 -10.28
C ALA A 185 8.16 11.89 -9.43
N LEU A 186 6.97 11.39 -9.79
CA LEU A 186 6.34 10.26 -9.11
C LEU A 186 7.10 8.95 -9.32
N THR A 187 7.61 8.72 -10.53
CA THR A 187 8.39 7.51 -10.86
C THR A 187 9.73 7.50 -10.14
N ASP A 188 10.33 8.67 -9.92
CA ASP A 188 11.60 8.85 -9.18
C ASP A 188 11.45 8.58 -7.68
N ILE A 189 10.33 9.01 -7.08
CA ILE A 189 10.08 8.83 -5.63
C ILE A 189 9.30 7.55 -5.29
N ALA A 190 8.75 6.85 -6.30
CA ALA A 190 8.05 5.60 -6.11
C ALA A 190 9.05 4.51 -5.67
N ALA A 191 8.69 3.80 -4.60
CA ALA A 191 9.36 2.59 -4.19
C ALA A 191 9.08 1.45 -5.18
N ASP A 192 10.01 0.52 -5.20
CA ASP A 192 10.01 -0.68 -6.01
C ASP A 192 10.45 -1.82 -5.11
N SER A 193 9.76 -2.95 -5.17
CA SER A 193 10.12 -4.13 -4.37
C SER A 193 11.34 -4.87 -4.92
N MET A 194 11.62 -4.75 -6.22
CA MET A 194 12.64 -5.54 -6.93
C MET A 194 13.80 -4.69 -7.46
N PHE A 195 13.55 -3.44 -7.85
CA PHE A 195 14.55 -2.52 -8.46
C PHE A 195 15.22 -3.08 -9.72
N GLU A 196 14.57 -3.98 -10.45
CA GLU A 196 15.08 -4.59 -11.69
C GLU A 196 14.66 -3.81 -12.96
N SER A 197 13.82 -2.77 -12.81
CA SER A 197 13.23 -1.97 -13.89
C SER A 197 13.66 -0.50 -13.91
#